data_AF-A0A537AFU3-F1
#
_entry.id   AF-A0A537AFU3-F1
#
_cell.length_a   1.000
_cell.length_b   1.000
_cell.length_c   1.000
_cell.angle_alpha   90.00
_cell.angle_beta   90.00
_cell.angle_gamma   90.00
#
_symmetry.space_group_name_H-M   'P 1'
#
loop_
_entity.id
_entity.type
_entity.pdbx_description
1 polymer ?
#
loop_
_entity_poly.entity_id
_entity_poly.type
_entity_poly.pdbx_seq_one_letter_code
_entity_poly.pdbx_strand_id
1 'polypeptide(L)'
;MSDPAGPRAPVAGQPTAGEVALSSPAIRSAARWFWWIAGLSLVNVVMFQTGSKGSFVVGLGITALSDVLFANSKSVGFVIDAIAIGFFLWMGSQASRGKLWAFYVGLVVYSLDALIYLNVQDWMPVAFHGLAIFFIGRGALALREALQKA
;
A
#
# COMPACT_ATOMS: atom_id res chain seq x y z
N MET A 1 -46.37 23.87 2.51
CA MET A 1 -45.33 23.53 3.50
C MET A 1 -44.41 22.53 2.83
N SER A 2 -43.32 23.03 2.25
CA SER A 2 -42.30 22.21 1.57
C SER A 2 -40.96 22.81 1.99
N ASP A 3 -40.19 22.07 2.77
CA ASP A 3 -38.87 22.46 3.23
C ASP A 3 -37.86 22.20 2.09
N PRO A 4 -37.17 23.21 1.53
CA PRO A 4 -36.22 23.01 0.44
C PRO A 4 -34.86 22.68 1.05
N ALA A 5 -34.65 21.42 1.44
CA ALA A 5 -33.34 20.93 1.84
C ALA A 5 -32.42 20.85 0.61
N GLY A 6 -31.87 22.00 0.19
CA GLY A 6 -30.79 22.08 -0.78
C GLY A 6 -29.52 21.38 -0.25
N PRO A 7 -28.56 21.05 -1.12
CA PRO A 7 -27.31 20.41 -0.73
C PRO A 7 -26.59 21.27 0.33
N ARG A 8 -26.43 20.74 1.55
CA ARG A 8 -25.70 21.43 2.61
C ARG A 8 -24.26 21.63 2.16
N ALA A 9 -23.85 22.89 2.02
CA ALA A 9 -22.46 23.26 1.82
C ALA A 9 -21.61 22.71 3.00
N PRO A 10 -20.32 22.39 2.78
CA PRO A 10 -19.45 21.93 3.85
C PRO A 10 -19.43 22.96 4.97
N VAL A 11 -19.69 22.53 6.21
CA VAL A 11 -19.68 23.40 7.39
C VAL A 11 -18.24 23.86 7.63
N ALA A 12 -17.99 25.16 7.53
CA ALA A 12 -16.69 25.75 7.85
C ALA A 12 -16.30 25.41 9.30
N GLY A 13 -15.22 24.63 9.48
CA GLY A 13 -14.69 24.24 10.80
C GLY A 13 -14.44 22.75 11.02
N GLN A 14 -14.87 21.86 10.12
CA GLN A 14 -14.58 20.42 10.22
C GLN A 14 -13.16 20.08 9.73
N PRO A 15 -12.38 19.26 10.45
CA PRO A 15 -11.08 18.79 9.98
C PRO A 15 -11.23 18.01 8.67
N THR A 16 -10.48 18.40 7.66
CA THR A 16 -10.31 17.65 6.42
C THR A 16 -9.76 16.26 6.70
N ALA A 17 -9.98 15.33 5.76
CA ALA A 17 -9.45 13.98 5.87
C ALA A 17 -7.92 13.94 6.08
N GLY A 18 -7.20 14.89 5.47
CA GLY A 18 -5.75 15.05 5.68
C GLY A 18 -5.41 15.47 7.11
N GLU A 19 -6.14 16.41 7.69
CA GLU A 19 -5.94 16.85 9.08
C GLU A 19 -6.25 15.73 10.09
N VAL A 20 -7.30 14.95 9.83
CA VAL A 20 -7.61 13.73 10.60
C VAL A 20 -6.47 12.73 10.52
N ALA A 21 -5.98 12.46 9.31
CA ALA A 21 -4.88 11.54 9.10
C ALA A 21 -3.60 12.01 9.80
N LEU A 22 -3.27 13.30 9.74
CA LEU A 22 -2.06 13.86 10.36
C LEU A 22 -2.11 13.90 11.89
N SER A 23 -3.30 14.04 12.48
CA SER A 23 -3.49 14.11 13.93
C SER A 23 -3.49 12.73 14.62
N SER A 24 -3.82 11.64 13.91
CA SER A 24 -3.84 10.29 14.46
C SER A 24 -2.54 9.51 14.20
N PRO A 25 -1.76 9.14 15.23
CA PRO A 25 -0.55 8.33 15.06
C PRO A 25 -0.81 6.98 14.40
N ALA A 26 -1.97 6.36 14.66
CA ALA A 26 -2.34 5.06 14.10
C ALA A 26 -2.62 5.13 12.59
N ILE A 27 -3.28 6.19 12.12
CA ILE A 27 -3.55 6.38 10.68
C ILE A 27 -2.23 6.69 9.96
N ARG A 28 -1.36 7.52 10.57
CA ARG A 28 -0.03 7.84 10.02
C ARG A 28 0.87 6.62 9.91
N SER A 29 0.95 5.80 10.96
CA SER A 29 1.78 4.59 10.93
C SER A 29 1.28 3.60 9.88
N ALA A 30 -0.04 3.48 9.73
CA ALA A 30 -0.65 2.68 8.67
C ALA A 30 -0.31 3.18 7.26
N ALA A 31 -0.42 4.50 7.00
CA ALA A 31 -0.06 5.07 5.69
C ALA A 31 1.43 4.84 5.33
N ARG A 32 2.32 4.87 6.33
CA ARG A 32 3.76 4.64 6.15
C ARG A 32 4.11 3.21 5.71
N TRP A 33 3.24 2.23 5.96
CA TRP A 33 3.48 0.86 5.51
C TRP A 33 3.59 0.76 3.99
N PHE A 34 2.88 1.59 3.22
CA PHE A 34 3.03 1.63 1.76
C PHE A 34 4.45 2.02 1.32
N TRP A 35 5.10 2.94 2.05
CA TRP A 35 6.51 3.28 1.79
C TRP A 35 7.47 2.21 2.28
N TRP A 36 7.17 1.51 3.38
CA TRP A 36 7.95 0.34 3.79
C TRP A 36 7.89 -0.78 2.74
N ILE A 37 6.70 -1.08 2.21
CA ILE A 37 6.51 -2.04 1.11
C ILE A 37 7.37 -1.64 -0.10
N ALA A 38 7.26 -0.39 -0.55
CA ALA A 38 8.03 0.12 -1.68
C ALA A 38 9.55 0.05 -1.43
N GLY A 39 10.02 0.48 -0.24
CA GLY A 39 11.44 0.49 0.10
C GLY A 39 12.04 -0.90 0.22
N LEU A 40 11.34 -1.84 0.87
CA LEU A 40 11.78 -3.23 0.98
C LEU A 40 11.78 -3.92 -0.38
N SER A 41 10.83 -3.60 -1.25
CA SER A 41 10.80 -4.11 -2.63
C SER A 41 11.95 -3.57 -3.47
N LEU A 42 12.31 -2.29 -3.31
CA LEU A 42 13.47 -1.71 -3.97
C LEU A 42 14.77 -2.38 -3.54
N VAL A 43 14.94 -2.66 -2.25
CA VAL A 43 16.09 -3.45 -1.74
C VAL A 43 16.15 -4.80 -2.44
N ASN A 44 14.99 -5.45 -2.62
CA ASN A 44 14.88 -6.73 -3.30
C ASN A 44 15.36 -6.68 -4.76
N VAL A 45 14.87 -5.70 -5.53
CA VAL A 45 15.29 -5.47 -6.93
C VAL A 45 16.81 -5.25 -7.02
N VAL A 46 17.39 -4.45 -6.11
CA VAL A 46 18.84 -4.19 -6.08
C VAL A 46 19.63 -5.46 -5.77
N MET A 47 19.17 -6.27 -4.81
CA MET A 47 19.83 -7.53 -4.45
C MET A 47 19.81 -8.52 -5.61
N PHE A 48 18.68 -8.66 -6.32
CA PHE A 48 18.59 -9.51 -7.50
C PHE A 48 19.54 -9.02 -8.61
N GLN A 49 19.56 -7.71 -8.86
CA GLN A 49 20.39 -7.12 -9.92
C GLN A 49 21.90 -7.24 -9.66
N THR A 50 22.32 -7.31 -8.39
CA THR A 50 23.72 -7.50 -7.98
C THR A 50 24.14 -8.97 -7.92
N GLY A 51 23.26 -9.92 -8.25
CA GLY A 51 23.58 -11.35 -8.29
C GLY A 51 23.62 -12.02 -6.93
N SER A 52 23.01 -11.41 -5.90
CA SER A 52 22.84 -12.06 -4.60
C SER A 52 22.02 -13.34 -4.78
N LYS A 53 22.56 -14.48 -4.33
CA LYS A 53 21.87 -15.78 -4.37
C LYS A 53 20.83 -15.95 -3.25
N GLY A 54 20.83 -15.05 -2.26
CA GLY A 54 19.82 -15.02 -1.22
C GLY A 54 18.61 -14.24 -1.70
N SER A 55 17.44 -14.88 -1.76
CA SER A 55 16.16 -14.19 -1.87
C SER A 55 15.98 -13.37 -0.58
N PHE A 56 15.99 -12.05 -0.67
CA PHE A 56 15.60 -11.24 0.47
C PHE A 56 14.09 -11.46 0.68
N VAL A 57 13.77 -12.03 1.83
CA VAL A 57 12.51 -12.76 2.07
C VAL A 57 11.29 -11.83 2.22
N VAL A 58 11.44 -10.55 1.86
CA VAL A 58 10.46 -9.50 2.10
C VAL A 58 10.43 -8.49 0.95
N GLY A 59 9.46 -8.61 0.05
CA GLY A 59 9.22 -7.69 -1.07
C GLY A 59 7.89 -8.00 -1.75
N LEU A 60 7.65 -7.43 -2.92
CA LEU A 60 6.46 -7.71 -3.70
C LEU A 60 6.59 -9.03 -4.46
N GLY A 61 5.51 -9.81 -4.48
CA GLY A 61 5.40 -11.04 -5.26
C GLY A 61 5.55 -10.76 -6.74
N ILE A 62 4.99 -9.66 -7.23
CA ILE A 62 5.08 -9.28 -8.63
C ILE A 62 6.52 -8.97 -9.06
N THR A 63 7.38 -8.43 -8.18
CA THR A 63 8.79 -8.20 -8.53
C THR A 63 9.56 -9.51 -8.63
N ALA A 64 9.33 -10.44 -7.68
CA ALA A 64 9.93 -11.77 -7.76
C ALA A 64 9.44 -12.57 -8.99
N LEU A 65 8.16 -12.42 -9.35
CA LEU A 65 7.59 -13.05 -10.53
C LEU A 65 8.15 -12.43 -11.82
N SER A 66 8.33 -11.11 -11.87
CA SER A 66 8.90 -10.40 -13.03
C SER A 66 10.33 -10.89 -13.30
N ASP A 67 11.14 -11.05 -12.25
CA ASP A 67 12.53 -11.52 -12.31
C ASP A 67 12.64 -12.91 -12.96
N VAL A 68 11.69 -13.80 -12.64
CA VAL A 68 11.64 -15.15 -13.19
C VAL A 68 11.12 -15.15 -14.63
N LEU A 69 9.99 -14.48 -14.90
CA LEU A 69 9.35 -14.48 -16.22
C LEU A 69 10.16 -13.74 -17.29
N PHE A 70 10.86 -12.68 -16.89
CA PHE A 70 11.63 -11.80 -17.78
C PHE A 70 13.13 -11.91 -17.57
N ALA A 71 13.64 -13.05 -17.10
CA ALA A 71 15.06 -13.31 -16.89
C ALA A 71 15.92 -13.03 -18.14
N ASN A 72 15.38 -13.30 -19.34
CA ASN A 72 16.01 -13.05 -20.64
C ASN A 72 15.75 -11.64 -21.20
N SER A 73 14.95 -10.83 -20.50
CA SER A 73 14.54 -9.49 -20.91
C SER A 73 14.51 -8.57 -19.70
N LYS A 74 15.67 -8.43 -19.04
CA LYS A 74 15.81 -7.72 -17.76
C LYS A 74 15.24 -6.31 -17.76
N SER A 75 15.30 -5.59 -18.89
CA SER A 75 14.71 -4.26 -19.02
C SER A 75 13.18 -4.26 -18.82
N VAL A 76 12.49 -5.32 -19.26
CA VAL A 76 11.03 -5.46 -19.09
C VAL A 76 10.69 -5.75 -17.63
N GLY A 77 11.40 -6.69 -16.99
CA GLY A 77 11.26 -7.00 -15.56
C GLY A 77 11.46 -5.74 -14.71
N PHE A 78 12.56 -5.01 -14.95
CA PHE A 78 12.86 -3.77 -14.24
C PHE A 78 11.77 -2.69 -14.38
N VAL A 79 11.16 -2.56 -15.56
CA VAL A 79 10.04 -1.62 -15.76
C VAL A 79 8.82 -2.04 -14.94
N ILE A 80 8.49 -3.33 -14.90
CA ILE A 80 7.40 -3.87 -14.08
C ILE A 80 7.66 -3.58 -12.60
N ASP A 81 8.89 -3.79 -12.14
CA ASP A 81 9.27 -3.53 -10.76
C ASP A 81 9.14 -2.05 -10.41
N ALA A 82 9.63 -1.17 -11.30
CA ALA A 82 9.54 0.27 -11.12
C ALA A 82 8.07 0.74 -11.05
N ILE A 83 7.18 0.16 -11.88
CA ILE A 83 5.74 0.45 -11.84
C ILE A 83 5.14 -0.01 -10.51
N ALA A 84 5.45 -1.23 -10.06
CA ALA A 84 4.91 -1.78 -8.82
C ALA A 84 5.37 -0.98 -7.59
N ILE A 85 6.66 -0.66 -7.50
CA ILE A 85 7.23 0.18 -6.43
C ILE A 85 6.62 1.60 -6.50
N GLY A 86 6.55 2.18 -7.69
CA GLY A 86 5.98 3.51 -7.92
C GLY A 86 4.51 3.60 -7.50
N PHE A 87 3.73 2.55 -7.76
CA PHE A 87 2.36 2.44 -7.29
C PHE A 87 2.30 2.55 -5.76
N PHE A 88 3.06 1.74 -5.02
CA PHE A 88 3.04 1.77 -3.55
C PHE A 88 3.57 3.09 -2.96
N LEU A 89 4.57 3.72 -3.60
CA LEU A 89 5.01 5.08 -3.23
C LEU A 89 3.87 6.10 -3.37
N TRP A 90 3.14 6.04 -4.48
CA TRP A 90 2.00 6.91 -4.74
C TRP A 90 0.85 6.65 -3.77
N MET A 91 0.53 5.38 -3.49
CA MET A 91 -0.48 5.01 -2.49
C MET A 91 -0.13 5.55 -1.11
N GLY A 92 1.13 5.44 -0.68
CA GLY A 92 1.61 6.03 0.58
C GLY A 92 1.44 7.55 0.62
N SER A 93 1.66 8.24 -0.49
CA SER A 93 1.41 9.68 -0.61
C SER A 93 -0.07 10.02 -0.46
N GLN A 94 -0.97 9.32 -1.15
CA GLN A 94 -2.41 9.55 -1.07
C GLN A 94 -2.98 9.18 0.31
N ALA A 95 -2.54 8.07 0.89
CA ALA A 95 -2.91 7.62 2.23
C ALA A 95 -2.47 8.65 3.30
N SER A 96 -1.27 9.22 3.16
CA SER A 96 -0.77 10.28 4.06
C SER A 96 -1.55 11.59 3.96
N ARG A 97 -2.30 11.79 2.87
CA ARG A 97 -3.25 12.91 2.69
C ARG A 97 -4.67 12.56 3.18
N GLY A 98 -4.83 11.44 3.90
CA GLY A 98 -6.11 10.99 4.43
C GLY A 98 -7.10 10.50 3.37
N LYS A 99 -6.62 10.12 2.18
CA LYS A 99 -7.50 9.57 1.14
C LYS A 99 -7.83 8.11 1.48
N LEU A 100 -9.01 7.86 2.05
CA LEU A 100 -9.44 6.52 2.46
C LEU A 100 -9.42 5.49 1.32
N TRP A 101 -9.75 5.90 0.08
CA TRP A 101 -9.69 5.02 -1.09
C TRP A 101 -8.28 4.45 -1.32
N ALA A 102 -7.24 5.20 -0.92
CA ALA A 102 -5.86 4.77 -1.09
C ALA A 102 -5.55 3.55 -0.22
N PHE A 103 -6.11 3.51 0.99
CA PHE A 103 -5.97 2.34 1.86
C PHE A 103 -6.64 1.11 1.25
N TYR A 104 -7.86 1.25 0.72
CA TYR A 104 -8.59 0.12 0.14
C TYR A 104 -7.95 -0.41 -1.15
N VAL A 105 -7.62 0.47 -2.09
CA VAL A 105 -6.96 0.06 -3.34
C VAL A 105 -5.61 -0.58 -3.04
N GLY A 106 -4.82 0.02 -2.13
CA GLY A 106 -3.53 -0.54 -1.73
C GLY A 106 -3.67 -1.91 -1.05
N LEU A 107 -4.65 -2.08 -0.16
CA LEU A 107 -4.94 -3.37 0.48
C LEU A 107 -5.34 -4.45 -0.52
N VAL A 108 -6.19 -4.12 -1.49
CA VAL A 108 -6.62 -5.08 -2.51
C VAL A 108 -5.43 -5.52 -3.34
N VAL A 109 -4.66 -4.57 -3.89
CA VAL A 109 -3.49 -4.88 -4.72
C VAL A 109 -2.45 -5.69 -3.94
N TYR A 110 -2.16 -5.29 -2.71
CA TYR A 110 -1.17 -5.98 -1.87
C TYR A 110 -1.64 -7.37 -1.40
N SER A 111 -2.95 -7.55 -1.18
CA SER A 111 -3.52 -8.87 -0.89
C SER A 111 -3.44 -9.80 -2.10
N LEU A 112 -3.71 -9.28 -3.31
CA LEU A 112 -3.56 -10.05 -4.55
C LEU A 112 -2.10 -10.44 -4.80
N ASP A 113 -1.16 -9.53 -4.50
CA ASP A 113 0.27 -9.78 -4.57
C ASP A 113 0.71 -10.92 -3.62
N ALA A 114 0.14 -10.99 -2.42
CA ALA A 114 0.37 -12.10 -1.48
C ALA A 114 -0.07 -13.47 -2.02
N LEU A 115 -1.05 -13.53 -2.92
CA LEU A 115 -1.51 -14.79 -3.53
C LEU A 115 -0.43 -15.44 -4.40
N ILE A 116 0.50 -14.65 -4.94
CA ILE A 116 1.66 -15.15 -5.70
C ILE A 116 2.51 -16.04 -4.78
N TYR A 117 2.81 -15.56 -3.57
CA TYR A 117 3.59 -16.31 -2.60
C TYR A 117 2.85 -17.52 -2.03
N LEU A 118 1.53 -17.41 -1.84
CA LEU A 118 0.71 -18.57 -1.44
C LEU A 118 0.74 -19.68 -2.49
N ASN A 119 0.73 -19.32 -3.79
CA ASN A 119 0.79 -20.30 -4.87
C ASN A 119 2.09 -21.10 -4.87
N VAL A 120 3.22 -20.47 -4.57
CA VAL A 120 4.54 -21.11 -4.47
C VAL A 120 4.87 -21.59 -3.04
N GLN A 121 3.92 -21.49 -2.11
CA GLN A 121 4.04 -21.88 -0.70
C GLN A 121 5.21 -21.24 0.06
N ASP A 122 5.58 -20.01 -0.28
CA ASP A 122 6.62 -19.27 0.43
C ASP A 122 6.00 -18.52 1.63
N TRP A 123 6.02 -19.16 2.80
CA TRP A 123 5.27 -18.71 3.97
C TRP A 123 5.83 -17.45 4.65
N MET A 124 7.13 -17.19 4.54
CA MET A 124 7.73 -16.02 5.18
C MET A 124 7.26 -14.69 4.55
N PRO A 125 7.28 -14.47 3.23
CA PRO A 125 6.69 -13.29 2.62
C PRO A 125 5.16 -13.27 2.80
N VAL A 126 4.46 -14.41 2.81
CA VAL A 126 3.02 -14.45 3.13
C VAL A 126 2.74 -13.86 4.52
N ALA A 127 3.51 -14.28 5.54
CA ALA A 127 3.37 -13.76 6.90
C ALA A 127 3.65 -12.25 6.97
N PHE A 128 4.67 -11.79 6.26
CA PHE A 128 4.97 -10.35 6.18
C PHE A 128 3.85 -9.55 5.50
N HIS A 129 3.27 -10.07 4.42
CA HIS A 129 2.10 -9.46 3.77
C HIS A 129 0.93 -9.36 4.75
N GLY A 130 0.64 -10.45 5.47
CA GLY A 130 -0.40 -10.47 6.51
C GLY A 130 -0.19 -9.40 7.58
N LEU A 131 1.05 -9.21 8.05
CA LEU A 131 1.40 -8.18 9.02
C LEU A 131 1.11 -6.76 8.49
N ALA A 132 1.59 -6.44 7.29
CA ALA A 132 1.35 -5.13 6.69
C ALA A 132 -0.13 -4.91 6.36
N ILE A 133 -0.84 -5.90 5.82
CA ILE A 133 -2.29 -5.88 5.60
C ILE A 133 -3.04 -5.58 6.90
N PHE A 134 -2.67 -6.25 7.99
CA PHE A 134 -3.28 -6.02 9.30
C PHE A 134 -3.13 -4.57 9.75
N PHE A 135 -1.92 -4.00 9.72
CA PHE A 135 -1.70 -2.62 10.15
C PHE A 135 -2.35 -1.58 9.22
N ILE A 136 -2.28 -1.78 7.90
CA ILE A 136 -2.94 -0.90 6.92
C ILE A 136 -4.46 -0.95 7.12
N GLY A 137 -5.03 -2.14 7.28
CA GLY A 137 -6.46 -2.35 7.52
C GLY A 137 -6.95 -1.69 8.80
N ARG A 138 -6.20 -1.83 9.90
CA ARG A 138 -6.49 -1.14 11.17
C ARG A 138 -6.50 0.38 11.00
N GLY A 139 -5.53 0.94 10.28
CA GLY A 139 -5.50 2.38 9.98
C GLY A 139 -6.63 2.85 9.06
N ALA A 140 -7.00 2.04 8.07
CA ALA A 140 -8.11 2.33 7.17
C ALA A 140 -9.44 2.41 7.93
N LEU A 141 -9.70 1.46 8.83
CA LEU A 141 -10.89 1.46 9.69
C LEU A 141 -10.89 2.67 10.61
N ALA A 142 -9.76 2.98 11.26
CA ALA A 142 -9.64 4.15 12.13
C ALA A 142 -9.90 5.46 11.38
N LEU A 143 -9.40 5.60 10.15
CA LEU A 143 -9.66 6.78 9.31
C LEU A 143 -11.13 6.86 8.91
N ARG A 144 -11.74 5.75 8.51
CA ARG A 144 -13.18 5.71 8.19
C ARG A 144 -14.04 6.16 9.36
N GLU A 145 -13.79 5.63 10.56
CA GLU A 145 -14.52 6.01 11.77
C GLU A 145 -14.35 7.49 12.11
N ALA A 146 -13.13 8.02 11.99
CA ALA A 146 -12.86 9.42 12.25
C ALA A 146 -13.56 10.34 11.24
N LEU A 147 -13.58 9.98 9.95
CA LEU A 147 -14.31 10.73 8.91
C LEU A 147 -15.82 10.72 9.08
N GLN A 148 -16.39 9.67 9.68
CA GLN A 148 -17.83 9.60 9.99
C GLN A 148 -18.23 10.47 11.19
N LYS A 149 -17.27 10.79 12.06
CA LYS A 149 -17.47 11.61 13.26
C LYS A 149 -17.12 13.10 13.05
N ALA A 150 -16.36 13.40 11.99
CA ALA A 150 -15.96 14.75 11.61
C ALA A 150 -17.14 15.54 11.08
#